data_AF-A0A947K5J8-F1
#
_entry.id   AF-A0A947K5J8-F1
#
_cell.length_a   1.000
_cell.length_b   1.000
_cell.length_c   1.000
_cell.angle_alpha   90.00
_cell.angle_beta   90.00
_cell.angle_gamma   90.00
#
_symmetry.space_group_name_H-M   'P 1'
#
loop_
_entity.id
_entity.type
_entity.pdbx_description
1 polymer ?
#
loop_
_entity_poly.entity_id
_entity_poly.type
_entity_poly.pdbx_seq_one_letter_code
_entity_poly.pdbx_strand_id
1 'polypeptide(L)'
;MEVDLDVKVINAGSPQAKGRVERLFGTLQDRLVKELRLAGISTIPAANRFLDRVYLAKHNHKFSLPPKNNTNVHRPARKTKAELDAIFSFQEERVICNDYTIHWRNRLFQIGKRQPYFLLPRTKVTVEERLNGKIKIKYKGQYLKMREIDPKRIRRPRANHSLSVKPEKPRPRQPFIPPKDHPWRQRFSAQVRISSERKVEALV
;
A
#
# COMPACT_ATOMS: atom_id res chain seq x y z
N MET A 1 8.43 -6.23 -6.70
CA MET A 1 8.88 -6.01 -8.10
C MET A 1 9.87 -7.06 -8.58
N GLU A 2 11.01 -7.29 -7.90
CA GLU A 2 12.03 -8.25 -8.36
C GLU A 2 11.51 -9.69 -8.47
N VAL A 3 10.83 -10.15 -7.41
CA VAL A 3 10.16 -11.48 -7.38
C VAL A 3 9.04 -11.56 -8.41
N ASP A 4 8.30 -10.46 -8.59
CA ASP A 4 7.13 -10.44 -9.47
C ASP A 4 7.49 -10.48 -10.96
N LEU A 5 8.72 -10.13 -11.34
CA LEU A 5 9.19 -10.21 -12.74
C LEU A 5 10.03 -11.45 -13.02
N ASP A 6 10.36 -12.26 -12.01
CA ASP A 6 11.35 -13.35 -12.12
C ASP A 6 12.70 -12.80 -12.62
N VAL A 7 13.10 -11.64 -12.10
CA VAL A 7 14.34 -10.96 -12.47
C VAL A 7 15.23 -10.90 -11.24
N LYS A 8 16.43 -11.47 -11.37
CA LYS A 8 17.49 -11.34 -10.38
C LYS A 8 18.34 -10.13 -10.73
N VAL A 9 18.42 -9.16 -9.82
CA VAL A 9 19.36 -8.04 -9.96
C VAL A 9 20.77 -8.55 -9.69
N ILE A 10 21.67 -8.35 -10.65
CA ILE A 10 23.10 -8.64 -10.52
C ILE A 10 23.81 -7.31 -10.57
N ASN A 11 24.34 -6.85 -9.43
CA ASN A 11 25.08 -5.60 -9.36
C ASN A 11 26.42 -5.76 -10.05
N ALA A 12 26.79 -4.76 -10.87
CA ALA A 12 28.12 -4.70 -11.45
C ALA A 12 29.15 -4.36 -10.36
N GLY A 13 30.07 -5.28 -10.06
CA GLY A 13 31.14 -5.07 -9.09
C GLY A 13 32.31 -4.21 -9.60
N SER A 14 32.26 -3.75 -10.85
CA SER A 14 33.31 -2.90 -11.44
C SER A 14 32.76 -1.88 -12.44
N PRO A 15 33.40 -0.70 -12.58
CA PRO A 15 33.05 0.30 -13.59
C PRO A 15 33.13 -0.23 -15.02
N GLN A 16 34.07 -1.14 -15.31
CA GLN A 16 34.28 -1.73 -16.63
C GLN A 16 33.06 -2.55 -17.11
N ALA A 17 32.32 -3.16 -16.19
CA ALA A 17 31.08 -3.88 -16.49
C ALA A 17 29.93 -2.94 -16.90
N LYS A 18 30.02 -1.64 -16.54
CA LYS A 18 28.98 -0.63 -16.80
C LYS A 18 29.38 0.43 -17.84
N GLY A 19 30.68 0.53 -18.17
CA GLY A 19 31.25 1.62 -18.97
C GLY A 19 30.72 1.78 -20.40
N ARG A 20 30.19 0.72 -21.04
CA ARG A 20 29.53 0.85 -22.36
C ARG A 20 28.19 1.60 -22.26
N VAL A 21 27.41 1.31 -21.24
CA VAL A 21 26.11 1.96 -21.00
C VAL A 21 26.32 3.41 -20.58
N GLU A 22 27.30 3.68 -19.72
CA GLU A 22 27.60 5.03 -19.25
C GLU A 22 28.11 5.94 -20.38
N ARG A 23 28.98 5.44 -21.27
CA ARG A 23 29.43 6.19 -22.45
C ARG A 23 28.30 6.52 -23.41
N LEU A 24 27.41 5.56 -23.66
CA LEU A 24 26.23 5.81 -24.48
C LEU A 24 25.32 6.87 -23.84
N PHE A 25 25.06 6.77 -22.53
CA PHE A 25 24.21 7.73 -21.83
C PHE A 25 24.80 9.13 -21.83
N GLY A 26 26.11 9.29 -21.62
CA GLY A 26 26.76 10.61 -21.75
C GLY A 26 26.62 11.19 -23.17
N THR A 27 26.79 10.36 -24.19
CA THR A 27 26.63 10.77 -25.60
C THR A 27 25.20 11.19 -25.92
N LEU A 28 24.21 10.44 -25.43
CA LEU A 28 22.80 10.78 -25.61
C LEU A 28 22.45 12.06 -24.85
N GLN A 29 22.87 12.22 -23.60
CA GLN A 29 22.58 13.42 -22.81
C GLN A 29 23.16 14.71 -23.42
N ASP A 30 24.33 14.65 -24.04
CA ASP A 30 24.88 15.83 -24.74
C ASP A 30 24.21 16.03 -26.12
N ARG A 31 24.22 15.00 -26.96
CA ARG A 31 23.86 15.13 -28.38
C ARG A 31 22.36 15.21 -28.62
N LEU A 32 21.55 14.42 -27.91
CA LEU A 32 20.10 14.42 -28.07
C LEU A 32 19.51 15.78 -27.70
N VAL A 33 20.00 16.38 -26.61
CA VAL A 33 19.54 17.70 -26.15
C VAL A 33 19.83 18.78 -27.21
N LYS A 34 21.02 18.74 -27.83
CA LYS A 34 21.38 19.65 -28.93
C LYS A 34 20.52 19.44 -30.17
N GLU A 35 20.26 18.20 -30.57
CA GLU A 35 19.40 17.88 -31.73
C GLU A 35 17.94 18.30 -31.49
N LEU A 36 17.41 18.11 -30.27
CA LEU A 36 16.08 18.62 -29.89
C LEU A 36 16.01 20.16 -29.97
N ARG A 37 17.07 20.85 -29.53
CA ARG A 37 17.17 22.31 -29.62
C ARG A 37 17.22 22.79 -31.08
N LEU A 38 18.01 22.13 -31.93
CA LEU A 38 18.07 22.43 -33.37
C LEU A 38 16.72 22.22 -34.07
N ALA A 39 15.95 21.22 -33.63
CA ALA A 39 14.60 20.96 -34.13
C ALA A 39 13.53 21.90 -33.54
N GLY A 40 13.90 22.84 -32.64
CA GLY A 40 12.97 23.78 -32.01
C GLY A 40 11.95 23.10 -31.07
N ILE A 41 12.26 21.92 -30.54
CA ILE A 41 11.32 21.11 -29.75
C ILE A 41 11.38 21.52 -28.28
N SER A 42 10.23 21.92 -27.72
CA SER A 42 10.08 22.35 -26.32
C SER A 42 9.06 21.53 -25.50
N THR A 43 8.42 20.52 -26.10
CA THR A 43 7.38 19.73 -25.43
C THR A 43 7.72 18.24 -25.41
N ILE A 44 7.39 17.55 -24.31
CA ILE A 44 7.62 16.11 -24.14
C ILE A 44 6.99 15.29 -25.27
N PRO A 45 5.73 15.51 -25.68
CA PRO A 45 5.13 14.74 -26.77
C PRO A 45 5.86 14.92 -28.11
N ALA A 46 6.34 16.13 -28.42
CA ALA A 46 7.11 16.38 -29.63
C ALA A 46 8.50 15.74 -29.57
N ALA A 47 9.15 15.76 -28.40
CA ALA A 47 10.43 15.10 -28.19
C ALA A 47 10.33 13.58 -28.37
N ASN A 48 9.29 12.94 -27.82
CA ASN A 48 9.04 11.52 -28.02
C ASN A 48 8.84 11.17 -29.50
N ARG A 49 8.06 11.98 -30.23
CA ARG A 49 7.88 11.77 -31.68
C ARG A 49 9.19 11.91 -32.45
N PHE A 50 10.00 12.92 -32.13
CA PHE A 50 11.30 13.13 -32.77
C PHE A 50 12.28 11.98 -32.50
N LEU A 51 12.31 11.48 -31.26
CA LEU A 51 13.09 10.31 -30.87
C LEU A 51 12.76 9.10 -31.74
N ASP A 52 11.49 8.72 -31.79
CA ASP A 52 11.03 7.53 -32.51
C ASP A 52 11.19 7.64 -34.03
N ARG A 53 10.86 8.80 -34.59
CA ARG A 53 10.74 8.96 -36.05
C ARG A 53 12.02 9.38 -36.73
N VAL A 54 12.89 10.12 -36.05
CA VAL A 54 14.04 10.78 -36.69
C VAL A 54 15.35 10.37 -36.02
N TYR A 55 15.46 10.62 -34.71
CA TYR A 55 16.75 10.51 -34.02
C TYR A 55 17.26 9.08 -33.96
N LEU A 56 16.42 8.11 -33.56
CA LEU A 56 16.85 6.71 -33.42
C LEU A 56 17.32 6.12 -34.74
N ALA A 57 16.63 6.41 -35.85
CA ALA A 57 17.05 5.97 -37.18
C ALA A 57 18.40 6.56 -37.58
N LYS A 58 18.58 7.88 -37.42
CA LYS A 58 19.84 8.59 -37.71
C LYS A 58 21.00 8.11 -36.84
N HIS A 59 20.73 7.84 -35.56
CA HIS A 59 21.71 7.34 -34.59
C HIS A 59 22.12 5.90 -34.93
N ASN A 60 21.16 5.00 -35.14
CA ASN A 60 21.43 3.60 -35.44
C ASN A 60 22.13 3.44 -36.79
N HIS A 61 21.83 4.28 -37.78
CA HIS A 61 22.57 4.26 -39.05
C HIS A 61 24.08 4.56 -38.88
N LYS A 62 24.44 5.43 -37.93
CA LYS A 62 25.84 5.82 -37.68
C LYS A 62 26.59 4.88 -36.75
N PHE A 63 25.90 4.35 -35.73
CA PHE A 63 26.56 3.67 -34.60
C PHE A 63 26.13 2.22 -34.40
N SER A 64 25.10 1.73 -35.10
CA SER A 64 24.75 0.32 -34.99
C SER A 64 25.78 -0.53 -35.73
N LEU A 65 26.13 -1.65 -35.11
CA LEU A 65 26.92 -2.70 -35.72
C LEU A 65 26.04 -3.95 -35.81
N PRO A 66 26.08 -4.69 -36.93
CA PRO A 66 25.35 -5.93 -37.03
C PRO A 66 25.85 -6.90 -35.94
N PRO A 67 24.95 -7.69 -35.32
CA PRO A 67 25.36 -8.66 -34.32
C PRO A 67 26.22 -9.74 -34.99
N LYS A 68 27.25 -10.23 -34.29
CA LYS A 68 28.10 -11.33 -34.77
C LYS A 68 27.31 -12.61 -35.04
N ASN A 69 26.24 -12.84 -34.27
CA ASN A 69 25.29 -13.90 -34.48
C ASN A 69 23.86 -13.33 -34.38
N ASN A 70 23.03 -13.58 -35.39
CA ASN A 70 21.66 -13.09 -35.46
C ASN A 70 20.64 -14.01 -34.78
N THR A 71 21.09 -15.05 -34.06
CA THR A 71 20.19 -15.90 -33.28
C THR A 71 19.49 -15.09 -32.19
N ASN A 72 18.15 -15.10 -32.20
CA ASN A 72 17.36 -14.50 -31.15
C ASN A 72 17.36 -15.39 -29.89
N VAL A 73 17.96 -14.91 -28.81
CA VAL A 73 18.05 -15.61 -27.51
C VAL A 73 17.09 -15.00 -26.47
N HIS A 74 16.16 -14.14 -26.89
CA HIS A 74 15.19 -13.54 -25.98
C HIS A 74 14.16 -14.58 -25.52
N ARG A 75 13.89 -14.59 -24.22
CA ARG A 75 12.79 -15.39 -23.66
C ARG A 75 11.45 -14.71 -23.93
N PRO A 76 10.41 -15.45 -24.34
CA PRO A 76 9.07 -14.89 -24.43
C PRO A 76 8.58 -14.46 -23.05
N ALA A 77 7.80 -13.38 -23.00
CA ALA A 77 7.17 -12.94 -21.77
C ALA A 77 6.17 -14.01 -21.30
N ARG A 78 6.45 -14.63 -20.16
CA ARG A 78 5.57 -15.66 -19.56
C ARG A 78 4.30 -15.09 -18.94
N LYS A 79 4.27 -13.77 -18.71
CA LYS A 79 3.18 -13.07 -18.01
C LYS A 79 2.22 -12.42 -18.98
N THR A 80 0.95 -12.38 -18.61
CA THR A 80 -0.07 -11.70 -19.40
C THR A 80 0.09 -10.18 -19.31
N LYS A 81 -0.42 -9.45 -20.31
CA LYS A 81 -0.40 -7.98 -20.31
C LYS A 81 -1.05 -7.40 -19.04
N ALA A 82 -2.13 -8.02 -18.56
CA ALA A 82 -2.84 -7.57 -17.37
C ALA A 82 -2.02 -7.74 -16.07
N GLU A 83 -1.16 -8.76 -16.01
CA GLU A 83 -0.22 -8.97 -14.91
C GLU A 83 0.92 -7.97 -14.98
N LEU A 84 1.49 -7.73 -16.17
CA LEU A 84 2.53 -6.72 -16.36
C LEU A 84 2.03 -5.33 -15.99
N ASP A 85 0.81 -4.96 -16.39
CA ASP A 85 0.18 -3.70 -15.99
C ASP A 85 0.03 -3.56 -14.47
N ALA A 86 -0.20 -4.67 -13.76
CA ALA A 86 -0.30 -4.69 -12.31
C ALA A 86 1.10 -4.58 -11.66
N ILE A 87 2.11 -5.22 -12.24
CA ILE A 87 3.49 -5.17 -11.74
C ILE A 87 4.10 -3.78 -11.93
N PHE A 88 3.89 -3.15 -13.09
CA PHE A 88 4.38 -1.81 -13.41
C PHE A 88 3.46 -0.68 -12.92
N SER A 89 2.65 -0.93 -11.89
CA SER A 89 1.77 0.06 -11.29
C SER A 89 2.41 0.72 -10.07
N PHE A 90 1.95 1.93 -9.73
CA PHE A 90 2.26 2.55 -8.45
C PHE A 90 1.42 1.87 -7.37
N GLN A 91 2.06 1.13 -6.48
CA GLN A 91 1.41 0.39 -5.41
C GLN A 91 1.65 1.06 -4.06
N GLU A 92 0.59 1.25 -3.28
CA GLU A 92 0.67 1.79 -1.92
C GLU A 92 -0.28 1.04 -0.98
N GLU A 93 0.18 0.72 0.22
CA GLU A 93 -0.69 0.13 1.24
C GLU A 93 -1.59 1.20 1.86
N ARG A 94 -2.87 0.88 1.95
CA ARG A 94 -3.88 1.70 2.62
C ARG A 94 -4.75 0.86 3.52
N VAL A 95 -5.36 1.51 4.51
CA VAL A 95 -6.22 0.87 5.50
C VAL A 95 -7.68 1.22 5.18
N ILE A 96 -8.55 0.20 5.23
CA ILE A 96 -9.99 0.39 5.07
C ILE A 96 -10.54 1.12 6.31
N CYS A 97 -11.22 2.24 6.10
CA CYS A 97 -11.93 2.97 7.16
C CYS A 97 -13.17 2.20 7.66
N ASN A 98 -13.73 2.60 8.80
CA ASN A 98 -14.88 1.91 9.41
C ASN A 98 -16.15 1.93 8.54
N ASP A 99 -16.25 2.88 7.64
CA ASP A 99 -17.32 3.04 6.65
C ASP A 99 -17.02 2.33 5.31
N TYR A 100 -16.01 1.45 5.29
CA TYR A 100 -15.55 0.74 4.09
C TYR A 100 -15.06 1.66 2.96
N THR A 101 -14.54 2.83 3.33
CA THR A 101 -13.88 3.75 2.40
C THR A 101 -12.36 3.67 2.47
N ILE A 102 -11.70 4.08 1.39
CA ILE A 102 -10.24 4.22 1.29
C ILE A 102 -9.94 5.61 0.73
N HIS A 103 -9.10 6.35 1.43
CA HIS A 103 -8.58 7.64 0.99
C HIS A 103 -7.23 7.45 0.29
N TRP A 104 -7.09 8.01 -0.91
CA TRP A 104 -5.85 7.93 -1.66
C TRP A 104 -5.71 9.12 -2.62
N ARG A 105 -4.60 9.90 -2.50
CA ARG A 105 -4.30 11.10 -3.32
C ARG A 105 -5.50 12.05 -3.51
N ASN A 106 -6.14 12.45 -2.42
CA ASN A 106 -7.36 13.30 -2.39
C ASN A 106 -8.60 12.70 -3.07
N ARG A 107 -8.57 11.42 -3.43
CA ARG A 107 -9.70 10.67 -3.97
C ARG A 107 -10.24 9.73 -2.88
N LEU A 108 -11.53 9.47 -2.95
CA LEU A 108 -12.21 8.55 -2.02
C LEU A 108 -12.78 7.38 -2.79
N PHE A 109 -12.51 6.17 -2.30
CA PHE A 109 -13.00 4.93 -2.91
C PHE A 109 -13.87 4.19 -1.91
N GLN A 110 -15.11 3.93 -2.28
CA GLN A 110 -16.02 3.08 -1.52
C GLN A 110 -15.92 1.65 -2.01
N ILE A 111 -15.71 0.73 -1.08
CA ILE A 111 -15.71 -0.70 -1.36
C ILE A 111 -17.16 -1.17 -1.42
N GLY A 112 -17.51 -1.92 -2.47
CA GLY A 112 -18.85 -2.48 -2.64
C GLY A 112 -19.18 -3.52 -1.56
N LYS A 113 -20.46 -3.73 -1.26
CA LYS A 113 -20.91 -4.70 -0.24
C LYS A 113 -20.61 -6.16 -0.63
N ARG A 114 -20.76 -6.50 -1.91
CA ARG A 114 -20.50 -7.85 -2.44
C ARG A 114 -19.06 -7.95 -2.93
N GLN A 115 -18.23 -8.66 -2.17
CA GLN A 115 -16.81 -8.85 -2.45
C GLN A 115 -16.46 -10.33 -2.49
N PRO A 116 -15.34 -10.69 -3.16
CA PRO A 116 -14.82 -12.06 -3.12
C PRO A 116 -14.38 -12.49 -1.71
N TYR A 117 -14.07 -11.54 -0.83
CA TYR A 117 -13.68 -11.80 0.56
C TYR A 117 -14.55 -11.02 1.55
N PHE A 118 -14.70 -11.58 2.75
CA PHE A 118 -15.17 -10.83 3.89
C PHE A 118 -14.09 -9.82 4.33
N LEU A 119 -14.42 -8.54 4.27
CA LEU A 119 -13.52 -7.47 4.65
C LEU A 119 -13.91 -6.95 6.02
N LEU A 120 -12.93 -6.87 6.91
CA LEU A 120 -13.10 -6.21 8.20
C LEU A 120 -12.67 -4.74 8.06
N PRO A 121 -13.31 -3.81 8.80
CA PRO A 121 -12.74 -2.50 9.04
C PRO A 121 -11.28 -2.60 9.51
N ARG A 122 -10.46 -1.61 9.15
CA ARG A 122 -9.03 -1.54 9.48
C ARG A 122 -8.14 -2.60 8.83
N THR A 123 -8.67 -3.36 7.87
CA THR A 123 -7.84 -4.26 7.05
C THR A 123 -6.93 -3.46 6.13
N LYS A 124 -5.67 -3.91 6.00
CA LYS A 124 -4.71 -3.37 5.02
C LYS A 124 -5.00 -3.92 3.62
N VAL A 125 -4.99 -3.04 2.64
CA VAL A 125 -5.16 -3.37 1.22
C VAL A 125 -4.12 -2.62 0.38
N THR A 126 -3.82 -3.14 -0.80
CA THR A 126 -2.91 -2.49 -1.74
C THR A 126 -3.73 -1.72 -2.77
N VAL A 127 -3.52 -0.41 -2.85
CA VAL A 127 -4.05 0.43 -3.93
C VAL A 127 -3.02 0.46 -5.04
N GLU A 128 -3.42 0.07 -6.25
CA GLU A 128 -2.58 0.14 -7.45
C GLU A 128 -3.10 1.21 -8.40
N GLU A 129 -2.21 2.08 -8.89
CA GLU A 129 -2.46 2.96 -10.02
C GLU A 129 -1.62 2.54 -11.21
N ARG A 130 -2.30 2.10 -12.26
CA ARG A 130 -1.68 1.68 -13.51
C ARG A 130 -1.21 2.90 -14.29
N LEU A 131 -0.24 2.71 -15.19
CA LEU A 131 0.31 3.78 -16.04
C LEU A 131 -0.74 4.46 -16.95
N ASN A 132 -1.89 3.82 -17.18
CA ASN A 132 -3.03 4.39 -17.89
C ASN A 132 -3.97 5.21 -16.98
N GLY A 133 -3.62 5.42 -15.72
CA GLY A 133 -4.43 6.14 -14.72
C GLY A 133 -5.57 5.34 -14.10
N LYS A 134 -5.76 4.06 -14.48
CA LYS A 134 -6.78 3.21 -13.86
C LYS A 134 -6.31 2.77 -12.48
N ILE A 135 -7.19 2.97 -11.50
CA ILE A 135 -6.97 2.52 -10.13
C ILE A 135 -7.63 1.17 -9.94
N LYS A 136 -6.95 0.27 -9.23
CA LYS A 136 -7.56 -0.92 -8.67
C LYS A 136 -7.12 -1.09 -7.22
N ILE A 137 -7.89 -1.87 -6.47
CA ILE A 137 -7.61 -2.17 -5.08
C ILE A 137 -7.53 -3.68 -4.95
N LYS A 138 -6.44 -4.16 -4.37
CA LYS A 138 -6.12 -5.58 -4.26
C LYS A 138 -6.01 -5.96 -2.79
N TYR A 139 -6.61 -7.10 -2.45
CA TYR A 139 -6.49 -7.71 -1.12
C TYR A 139 -6.21 -9.20 -1.30
N LYS A 140 -5.13 -9.69 -0.67
CA LYS A 140 -4.71 -11.10 -0.73
C LYS A 140 -4.73 -11.71 -2.14
N GLY A 141 -4.24 -10.98 -3.14
CA GLY A 141 -4.20 -11.49 -4.53
C GLY A 141 -5.43 -11.17 -5.38
N GLN A 142 -6.57 -10.81 -4.79
CA GLN A 142 -7.82 -10.57 -5.51
C GLN A 142 -8.19 -9.10 -5.60
N TYR A 143 -8.80 -8.71 -6.72
CA TYR A 143 -9.28 -7.34 -6.92
C TYR A 143 -10.64 -7.12 -6.27
N LEU A 144 -10.76 -6.04 -5.50
CA LEU A 144 -12.00 -5.62 -4.87
C LEU A 144 -12.85 -4.78 -5.83
N LYS A 145 -14.17 -4.94 -5.76
CA LYS A 145 -15.11 -4.06 -6.44
C LYS A 145 -15.17 -2.73 -5.71
N MET A 146 -14.77 -1.65 -6.37
CA MET A 146 -14.81 -0.31 -5.79
C MET A 146 -15.57 0.66 -6.68
N ARG A 147 -16.05 1.73 -6.06
CA ARG A 147 -16.60 2.90 -6.75
C ARG A 147 -15.93 4.15 -6.19
N GLU A 148 -15.49 5.00 -7.09
CA GLU A 148 -14.99 6.32 -6.70
C GLU A 148 -16.15 7.22 -6.27
N ILE A 149 -15.92 7.94 -5.17
CA ILE A 149 -16.84 8.91 -4.62
C ILE A 149 -16.14 10.26 -4.62
N ASP A 150 -16.84 11.27 -5.13
CA ASP A 150 -16.41 12.65 -4.97
C ASP A 150 -16.62 13.08 -3.51
N PRO A 151 -15.57 13.42 -2.76
CA PRO A 151 -15.70 13.82 -1.36
C PRO A 151 -16.62 15.04 -1.17
N LYS A 152 -16.81 15.88 -2.19
CA LYS A 152 -17.73 17.02 -2.14
C LYS A 152 -19.20 16.60 -2.18
N ARG A 153 -19.51 15.41 -2.71
CA ARG A 153 -20.87 14.85 -2.73
C ARG A 153 -21.28 14.25 -1.39
N ILE A 154 -20.32 13.99 -0.50
CA ILE A 154 -20.62 13.59 0.87
C ILE A 154 -21.20 14.82 1.55
N ARG A 155 -22.53 14.86 1.63
CA ARG A 155 -23.21 15.75 2.55
C ARG A 155 -22.73 15.35 3.93
N ARG A 156 -21.76 16.10 4.47
CA ARG A 156 -21.52 16.07 5.90
C ARG A 156 -22.90 16.31 6.51
N PRO A 157 -23.41 15.44 7.41
CA PRO A 157 -24.57 15.84 8.17
C PRO A 157 -24.20 17.21 8.71
N ARG A 158 -25.00 18.24 8.36
CA ARG A 158 -24.88 19.52 9.05
C ARG A 158 -24.87 19.13 10.51
N ALA A 159 -23.87 19.56 11.26
CA ALA A 159 -23.95 19.42 12.70
C ALA A 159 -25.31 20.01 13.03
N ASN A 160 -26.28 19.16 13.36
CA ASN A 160 -27.60 19.61 13.74
C ASN A 160 -27.34 20.25 15.10
N HIS A 161 -26.94 21.52 15.06
CA HIS A 161 -26.86 22.39 16.21
C HIS A 161 -28.25 22.52 16.88
N SER A 162 -29.30 21.96 16.27
CA SER A 162 -30.66 21.85 16.78
C SER A 162 -30.93 20.67 17.72
N LEU A 163 -29.95 19.79 17.98
CA LEU A 163 -30.00 18.90 19.15
C LEU A 163 -28.82 19.19 20.07
N SER A 164 -28.66 20.45 20.44
CA SER A 164 -27.91 20.83 21.63
C SER A 164 -28.68 20.37 22.88
N VAL A 165 -28.81 19.06 23.06
CA VAL A 165 -28.89 18.51 24.41
C VAL A 165 -27.53 18.82 24.99
N LYS A 166 -27.43 19.91 25.75
CA LYS A 166 -26.26 20.16 26.59
C LYS A 166 -26.04 18.85 27.34
N PRO A 167 -24.86 18.20 27.26
CA PRO A 167 -24.60 17.04 28.09
C PRO A 167 -24.87 17.49 29.53
N GLU A 168 -25.89 16.91 30.16
CA GLU A 168 -26.20 17.21 31.55
C GLU A 168 -24.90 16.96 32.30
N LYS A 169 -24.41 17.99 33.03
CA LYS A 169 -23.15 17.88 33.76
C LYS A 169 -23.21 16.56 34.53
N PRO A 170 -22.21 15.66 34.42
CA PRO A 170 -22.27 14.39 35.12
C PRO A 170 -22.50 14.71 36.59
N ARG A 171 -23.65 14.28 37.12
CA ARG A 171 -23.99 14.54 38.52
C ARG A 171 -22.82 14.01 39.36
N PRO A 172 -22.32 14.79 40.33
CA PRO A 172 -21.24 14.32 41.18
C PRO A 172 -21.64 12.96 41.74
N ARG A 173 -20.87 11.92 41.42
CA ARG A 173 -21.14 10.57 41.92
C ARG A 173 -21.05 10.67 43.43
N GLN A 174 -22.17 10.47 44.13
CA GLN A 174 -22.09 10.37 45.58
C GLN A 174 -21.22 9.15 45.92
N PRO A 175 -20.21 9.30 46.79
CA PRO A 175 -19.40 8.17 47.20
C PRO A 175 -20.33 7.13 47.83
N PHE A 176 -20.38 5.94 47.23
CA PHE A 176 -21.17 4.84 47.76
C PHE A 176 -20.55 4.37 49.07
N ILE A 177 -21.22 4.66 50.18
CA ILE A 177 -20.84 4.15 51.49
C ILE A 177 -21.55 2.80 51.64
N PRO A 178 -20.83 1.67 51.66
CA PRO A 178 -21.47 0.36 51.82
C PRO A 178 -22.25 0.31 53.15
N PRO A 179 -23.42 -0.36 53.18
CA PRO A 179 -24.23 -0.50 54.39
C PRO A 179 -23.43 -1.13 55.53
N LYS A 180 -23.87 -0.92 56.78
CA LYS A 180 -23.20 -1.47 57.97
C LYS A 180 -23.01 -2.99 57.91
N ASP A 181 -23.92 -3.69 57.25
CA ASP A 181 -23.92 -5.15 57.12
C ASP A 181 -23.06 -5.68 55.96
N HIS A 182 -22.34 -4.80 55.25
CA HIS A 182 -21.52 -5.21 54.12
C HIS A 182 -20.36 -6.14 54.57
N PRO A 183 -20.11 -7.28 53.90
CA PRO A 183 -19.15 -8.30 54.32
C PRO A 183 -17.73 -7.76 54.61
N TRP A 184 -17.28 -6.76 53.86
CA TRP A 184 -15.97 -6.10 54.04
C TRP A 184 -15.86 -5.23 55.32
N ARG A 185 -16.99 -4.82 55.93
CA ARG A 185 -17.01 -4.13 57.25
C ARG A 185 -17.12 -5.11 58.42
N GLN A 186 -17.44 -6.38 58.16
CA GLN A 186 -17.43 -7.40 59.19
C GLN A 186 -15.96 -7.66 59.54
N ARG A 187 -15.63 -7.56 60.83
CA ARG A 187 -14.31 -7.95 61.33
C ARG A 187 -14.11 -9.40 60.95
N PHE A 188 -13.09 -9.69 60.14
CA PHE A 188 -12.61 -11.06 59.94
C PHE A 188 -12.27 -11.65 61.31
N SER A 189 -13.19 -12.42 61.90
CA SER A 189 -12.87 -13.25 63.05
C SER A 189 -12.08 -14.43 62.52
N ALA A 190 -10.76 -14.29 62.47
CA ALA A 190 -9.85 -15.39 62.26
C ALA A 190 -9.92 -16.32 63.48
N GLN A 191 -10.97 -17.13 63.59
CA GLN A 191 -10.92 -18.36 64.37
C GLN A 191 -10.08 -19.35 63.57
N VAL A 192 -8.76 -19.16 63.64
CA VAL A 192 -7.81 -20.20 63.30
C VAL A 192 -8.02 -21.31 64.33
N ARG A 193 -8.85 -22.31 64.00
CA ARG A 193 -8.85 -23.58 64.71
C ARG A 193 -7.58 -24.31 64.31
N ILE A 194 -6.50 -24.09 65.06
CA ILE A 194 -5.34 -24.98 65.07
C ILE A 194 -5.82 -26.27 65.73
N SER A 195 -6.27 -27.25 64.95
CA SER A 195 -6.51 -28.61 65.45
C SER A 195 -5.17 -29.35 65.50
N SER A 196 -4.48 -29.22 66.63
CA SER A 196 -3.38 -30.10 67.02
C SER A 196 -3.96 -31.41 67.55
N GLU A 197 -3.89 -32.48 66.76
CA GLU A 197 -3.72 -33.86 67.25
C GLU A 197 -3.65 -34.83 66.05
N ARG A 198 -2.42 -35.16 65.62
CA ARG A 198 -2.13 -36.41 64.91
C ARG A 198 -1.87 -37.47 65.99
N LYS A 199 -2.87 -38.29 66.31
CA LYS A 199 -2.65 -39.55 67.02
C LYS A 199 -1.93 -40.51 66.08
N VAL A 200 -0.75 -40.95 66.50
CA VAL A 200 -0.05 -42.12 65.98
C VAL A 200 -0.67 -43.32 66.69
N GLU A 201 -1.43 -44.14 65.98
CA GLU A 201 -1.80 -45.47 66.45
C GLU A 201 -0.66 -46.44 66.14
N ALA A 202 -0.05 -46.96 67.19
CA ALA A 202 0.67 -48.22 67.17
C ALA A 202 -0.34 -49.34 67.42
N LEU A 203 -0.37 -50.33 66.52
CA LEU A 203 -1.00 -51.61 66.75
C LEU A 203 0.07 -52.69 66.63
N VAL A 204 0.15 -53.48 67.70
CA VAL A 204 0.77 -54.80 67.81
C VAL A 204 0.06 -55.77 66.87
#